data_AF-A0A8T1A4I2-F1
#
_entry.id   AF-A0A8T1A4I2-F1
#
_cell.length_a   1.000
_cell.length_b   1.000
_cell.length_c   1.000
_cell.angle_alpha   90.00
_cell.angle_beta   90.00
_cell.angle_gamma   90.00
#
_symmetry.space_group_name_H-M   'P 1'
#
loop_
_entity.id
_entity.type
_entity.pdbx_description
1 polymer ?
#
loop_
_entity_poly.entity_id
_entity_poly.type
_entity_poly.pdbx_seq_one_letter_code
_entity_poly.pdbx_strand_id
1 'polypeptide(L)'
;MTDSGKCAFVLGIELVDGPDGSVTMCQRRYVDDILKRFAMDECKAVVSPVDMSTRLVPSDAATKVNAPFREAVGALMHLMTATRPDIAYAVGYVSRFMENPQEEHWVAVKRIFRYLQGTKTHGICFKPGDNIDFRGYSDADWAGDLADRKSTSGYTFMLMGAPVSWGSKKQSSVSLSTSEAEYIALSLAIQEGKWIHRLLRASR
;
A
#
# COMPACT_ATOMS: atom_id res chain seq x y z
N MET A 1 -15.24 19.81 25.36
CA MET A 1 -14.24 18.77 25.07
C MET A 1 -13.07 19.03 25.98
N THR A 2 -12.79 18.11 26.89
CA THR A 2 -11.61 18.15 27.77
C THR A 2 -10.42 17.64 26.98
N ASP A 3 -9.29 18.34 27.03
CA ASP A 3 -8.05 17.90 26.38
C ASP A 3 -7.48 16.69 27.14
N SER A 4 -7.42 15.53 26.48
CA SER A 4 -6.87 14.29 27.02
C SER A 4 -5.35 14.21 26.90
N GLY A 5 -4.69 15.30 26.47
CA GLY A 5 -3.26 15.34 26.22
C GLY A 5 -2.87 14.70 24.89
N LYS A 6 -1.57 14.52 24.69
CA LYS A 6 -1.01 14.00 23.44
C LYS A 6 -1.47 12.55 23.19
N CYS A 7 -2.05 12.32 22.01
CA CYS A 7 -2.51 11.00 21.60
C CYS A 7 -1.31 10.17 21.12
N ALA A 8 -1.00 9.06 21.81
CA ALA A 8 0.09 8.17 21.42
C ALA A 8 -0.36 7.08 20.41
N PHE A 9 -1.65 6.71 20.42
CA PHE A 9 -2.19 5.62 19.60
C PHE A 9 -3.62 5.90 19.14
N VAL A 10 -3.91 5.62 17.86
CA VAL A 10 -5.26 5.63 17.29
C VAL A 10 -5.44 4.37 16.45
N LEU A 11 -6.39 3.50 16.81
CA LEU A 11 -6.73 2.29 16.04
C LEU A 11 -5.51 1.39 15.70
N GLY A 12 -4.52 1.31 16.59
CA GLY A 12 -3.29 0.53 16.35
C GLY A 12 -2.24 1.24 15.50
N ILE A 13 -2.43 2.52 15.19
CA ILE A 13 -1.45 3.41 14.56
C ILE A 13 -0.76 4.23 15.67
N GLU A 14 0.57 4.20 15.68
CA GLU A 14 1.42 4.99 16.56
C GLU A 14 1.52 6.42 16.03
N LEU A 15 1.33 7.39 16.91
CA LEU A 15 1.56 8.81 16.64
C LEU A 15 2.82 9.26 17.36
N VAL A 16 3.81 9.70 16.59
CA VAL A 16 5.10 10.15 17.09
C VAL A 16 5.28 11.63 16.79
N ASP A 17 5.28 12.44 17.86
CA ASP A 17 5.56 13.88 17.74
C ASP A 17 7.05 14.12 17.50
N GLY A 18 7.34 14.96 16.50
CA GLY A 18 8.66 15.51 16.24
C GLY A 18 8.93 16.81 17.02
N PRO A 19 10.21 17.15 17.24
CA PRO A 19 10.61 18.39 17.93
C PRO A 19 10.28 19.65 17.13
N ASP A 20 10.08 19.53 15.82
CA ASP A 20 9.67 20.58 14.89
C ASP A 20 8.14 20.75 14.80
N GLY A 21 7.38 20.07 15.66
CA GLY A 21 5.92 20.07 15.64
C GLY A 21 5.33 19.14 14.57
N SER A 22 6.14 18.33 13.88
CA SER A 22 5.65 17.29 12.98
C SER A 22 4.97 16.15 13.74
N VAL A 23 4.06 15.44 13.09
CA VAL A 23 3.43 14.24 13.62
C VAL A 23 3.62 13.11 12.61
N THR A 24 4.24 12.02 13.04
CA THR A 24 4.44 10.83 12.21
C THR A 24 3.49 9.72 12.62
N MET A 25 2.70 9.24 11.66
CA MET A 25 1.86 8.05 11.78
C MET A 25 2.66 6.82 11.34
N CYS A 26 2.91 5.87 12.23
CA CYS A 26 3.61 4.63 11.90
C CYS A 26 3.00 3.41 12.60
N GLN A 27 3.45 2.22 12.23
CA GLN A 27 2.94 0.95 12.78
C GLN A 27 4.09 0.00 13.07
N ARG A 28 5.16 0.50 13.69
CA ARG A 28 6.38 -0.27 13.95
C ARG A 28 6.09 -1.54 14.73
N ARG A 29 5.31 -1.44 15.82
CA ARG A 29 4.95 -2.61 16.64
C ARG A 29 4.20 -3.66 15.83
N TYR A 30 3.23 -3.23 15.02
CA TYR A 30 2.50 -4.15 14.15
C TYR A 30 3.42 -4.83 13.12
N VAL A 31 4.37 -4.08 12.53
CA VAL A 31 5.38 -4.66 11.63
C VAL A 31 6.19 -5.75 12.35
N ASP A 32 6.67 -5.49 13.56
CA ASP A 32 7.41 -6.49 14.35
C ASP A 32 6.55 -7.73 14.67
N ASP A 33 5.28 -7.53 15.02
CA ASP A 33 4.35 -8.62 15.35
C ASP A 33 4.06 -9.51 14.13
N ILE A 34 3.79 -8.93 12.96
CA ILE A 34 3.53 -9.74 11.75
C ILE A 34 4.80 -10.44 11.27
N LEU A 35 5.97 -9.83 11.42
CA LEU A 35 7.23 -10.48 11.06
C LEU A 35 7.49 -11.70 11.94
N LYS A 36 7.27 -11.61 13.25
CA LYS A 36 7.34 -12.77 14.15
C LYS A 36 6.30 -13.83 13.80
N ARG A 37 5.05 -13.42 13.57
CA ARG A 37 3.93 -14.32 13.23
C ARG A 37 4.22 -15.19 12.00
N PHE A 38 4.90 -14.63 10.99
CA PHE A 38 5.24 -15.35 9.77
C PHE A 38 6.68 -15.88 9.73
N ALA A 39 7.38 -15.91 10.87
CA ALA A 39 8.77 -16.36 11.00
C ALA A 39 9.76 -15.62 10.07
N MET A 40 9.60 -14.29 10.00
CA MET A 40 10.37 -13.36 9.17
C MET A 40 11.12 -12.30 10.00
N ASP A 41 11.15 -12.39 11.32
CA ASP A 41 11.76 -11.42 12.23
C ASP A 41 13.29 -11.39 12.15
N GLU A 42 13.93 -12.49 11.76
CA GLU A 42 15.38 -12.59 11.51
C GLU A 42 15.75 -12.52 10.01
N CYS A 43 14.80 -12.20 9.13
CA CYS A 43 15.07 -12.21 7.71
C CYS A 43 16.04 -11.10 7.28
N LYS A 44 16.77 -11.32 6.17
CA LYS A 44 17.62 -10.27 5.58
C LYS A 44 16.78 -9.24 4.85
N ALA A 45 16.97 -7.96 5.16
CA ALA A 45 16.26 -6.87 4.51
C ALA A 45 16.52 -6.79 2.99
N VAL A 46 15.56 -6.22 2.26
CA VAL A 46 15.71 -5.86 0.84
C VAL A 46 15.26 -4.41 0.63
N VAL A 47 15.76 -3.78 -0.44
CA VAL A 47 15.50 -2.36 -0.73
C VAL A 47 14.19 -2.08 -1.45
N SER A 48 13.55 -3.10 -2.04
CA SER A 48 12.28 -2.94 -2.78
C SER A 48 11.31 -4.09 -2.47
N PRO A 49 10.01 -3.80 -2.28
CA PRO A 49 9.01 -4.81 -1.97
C PRO A 49 8.70 -5.74 -3.15
N VAL A 50 9.04 -5.34 -4.38
CA VAL A 50 8.82 -6.13 -5.61
C VAL A 50 10.15 -6.47 -6.25
N ASP A 51 10.22 -7.64 -6.87
CA ASP A 51 11.31 -8.01 -7.75
C ASP A 51 10.90 -7.74 -9.20
N MET A 52 11.46 -6.71 -9.83
CA MET A 52 11.11 -6.34 -11.20
C MET A 52 11.59 -7.36 -12.23
N SER A 53 12.51 -8.26 -11.85
CA SER A 53 13.00 -9.33 -12.73
C SER A 53 12.06 -10.55 -12.73
N THR A 54 11.24 -10.70 -11.69
CA THR A 54 10.35 -11.84 -11.53
C THR A 54 8.94 -11.47 -11.93
N ARG A 55 8.38 -12.27 -12.83
CA ARG A 55 7.06 -12.07 -13.41
C ARG A 55 6.14 -13.18 -12.92
N LEU A 56 5.23 -12.86 -12.00
CA LEU A 56 4.30 -13.83 -11.44
C LEU A 56 3.17 -14.11 -12.43
N VAL A 57 2.84 -15.38 -12.60
CA VAL A 57 1.76 -15.87 -13.46
C VAL A 57 0.87 -16.84 -12.70
N PRO A 58 -0.44 -16.87 -12.98
CA PRO A 58 -1.30 -17.93 -12.48
C PRO A 58 -0.78 -19.29 -12.93
N SER A 59 -0.96 -20.29 -12.08
CA SER A 59 -0.64 -21.67 -12.42
C SER A 59 -1.90 -22.52 -12.24
N ASP A 60 -2.11 -23.43 -13.19
CA ASP A 60 -3.13 -24.47 -13.12
C ASP A 60 -2.63 -25.71 -12.35
N ALA A 61 -1.44 -25.63 -11.76
CA ALA A 61 -0.94 -26.69 -10.89
C ALA A 61 -1.94 -26.95 -9.75
N ALA A 62 -2.32 -28.22 -9.60
CA ALA A 62 -3.26 -28.67 -8.57
C ALA A 62 -2.69 -28.48 -7.15
N THR A 63 -1.38 -28.48 -7.01
CA THR A 63 -0.71 -28.33 -5.72
C THR A 63 -0.63 -26.85 -5.34
N LYS A 64 -1.39 -26.46 -4.32
CA LYS A 64 -1.27 -25.15 -3.66
C LYS A 64 -0.04 -25.13 -2.76
N VAL A 65 0.54 -23.95 -2.57
CA VAL A 65 1.53 -23.75 -1.51
C VAL A 65 0.88 -24.05 -0.15
N ASN A 66 1.56 -24.84 0.68
CA ASN A 66 1.14 -25.08 2.06
C ASN A 66 1.66 -23.96 2.96
N ALA A 67 1.08 -22.77 2.83
CA ALA A 67 1.43 -21.58 3.60
C ALA A 67 0.19 -20.75 3.92
N PRO A 68 0.20 -19.94 5.01
CA PRO A 68 -0.90 -19.05 5.38
C PRO A 68 -0.96 -17.81 4.46
N PHE A 69 -1.10 -18.02 3.15
CA PHE A 69 -0.97 -16.97 2.13
C PHE A 69 -2.01 -15.86 2.29
N ARG A 70 -3.30 -16.22 2.42
CA ARG A 70 -4.40 -15.25 2.58
C ARG A 70 -4.26 -14.42 3.85
N GLU A 71 -3.83 -15.06 4.93
CA GLU A 71 -3.60 -14.42 6.22
C GLU A 71 -2.45 -13.41 6.14
N ALA A 72 -1.36 -13.78 5.48
CA ALA A 72 -0.22 -12.89 5.24
C ALA A 72 -0.61 -11.68 4.38
N VAL A 73 -1.33 -11.90 3.26
CA VAL A 73 -1.82 -10.82 2.42
C VAL A 73 -2.77 -9.89 3.20
N GLY A 74 -3.68 -10.45 4.01
CA GLY A 74 -4.57 -9.65 4.86
C GLY A 74 -3.82 -8.77 5.88
N ALA A 75 -2.78 -9.32 6.52
CA ALA A 75 -1.93 -8.55 7.43
C ALA A 75 -1.19 -7.41 6.72
N LEU A 76 -0.65 -7.68 5.52
CA LEU A 76 -0.01 -6.67 4.70
C LEU A 76 -0.99 -5.60 4.18
N MET A 77 -2.22 -5.98 3.87
CA MET A 77 -3.27 -5.03 3.46
C MET A 77 -3.60 -4.03 4.55
N HIS A 78 -3.59 -4.44 5.83
CA HIS A 78 -3.79 -3.51 6.94
C HIS A 78 -2.72 -2.40 6.97
N LEU A 79 -1.43 -2.78 6.88
CA LEU A 79 -0.33 -1.82 6.80
C LEU A 79 -0.46 -0.91 5.58
N MET A 80 -0.72 -1.51 4.42
CA MET A 80 -0.87 -0.82 3.15
C MET A 80 -1.92 0.29 3.24
N THR A 81 -3.08 0.02 3.84
CA THR A 81 -4.21 0.95 3.91
C THR A 81 -4.02 2.01 5.00
N ALA A 82 -3.28 1.71 6.06
CA ALA A 82 -3.17 2.62 7.21
C ALA A 82 -1.95 3.54 7.14
N THR A 83 -0.74 3.02 6.92
CA THR A 83 0.50 3.81 7.08
C THR A 83 1.59 3.54 6.03
N ARG A 84 1.41 2.54 5.15
CA ARG A 84 2.44 2.07 4.21
C ARG A 84 1.98 2.14 2.75
N PRO A 85 1.78 3.34 2.18
CA PRO A 85 1.47 3.48 0.74
C PRO A 85 2.52 2.87 -0.17
N ASP A 86 3.77 2.82 0.27
CA ASP A 86 4.94 2.30 -0.45
C ASP A 86 4.86 0.80 -0.78
N ILE A 87 4.05 0.02 -0.06
CA ILE A 87 3.83 -1.41 -0.38
C ILE A 87 2.54 -1.65 -1.17
N ALA A 88 1.76 -0.62 -1.52
CA ALA A 88 0.41 -0.79 -2.04
C ALA A 88 0.34 -1.58 -3.35
N TYR A 89 1.24 -1.28 -4.28
CA TYR A 89 1.36 -2.05 -5.51
C TYR A 89 1.75 -3.50 -5.24
N ALA A 90 2.76 -3.74 -4.40
CA ALA A 90 3.26 -5.08 -4.12
C ALA A 90 2.17 -5.98 -3.51
N VAL A 91 1.43 -5.46 -2.53
CA VAL A 91 0.33 -6.16 -1.88
C VAL A 91 -0.83 -6.41 -2.86
N GLY A 92 -1.20 -5.41 -3.65
CA GLY A 92 -2.23 -5.54 -4.70
C GLY A 92 -1.82 -6.48 -5.84
N TYR A 93 -0.53 -6.71 -6.05
CA TYR A 93 -0.04 -7.66 -7.04
C TYR A 93 -0.15 -9.10 -6.51
N VAL A 94 0.36 -9.38 -5.31
CA VAL A 94 0.29 -10.73 -4.71
C VAL A 94 -1.14 -11.15 -4.36
N SER A 95 -2.04 -10.20 -4.08
CA SER A 95 -3.44 -10.49 -3.75
C SER A 95 -4.21 -11.16 -4.89
N ARG A 96 -3.74 -11.03 -6.14
CA ARG A 96 -4.33 -11.64 -7.33
C ARG A 96 -4.31 -13.18 -7.28
N PHE A 97 -3.40 -13.75 -6.49
CA PHE A 97 -3.16 -15.19 -6.43
C PHE A 97 -3.74 -15.86 -5.17
N MET A 98 -4.62 -15.17 -4.42
CA MET A 98 -5.19 -15.69 -3.17
C MET A 98 -6.05 -16.95 -3.33
N GLU A 99 -6.57 -17.24 -4.54
CA GLU A 99 -7.38 -18.42 -4.80
C GLU A 99 -6.55 -19.70 -4.95
N ASN A 100 -5.46 -19.63 -5.73
CA ASN A 100 -4.55 -20.72 -6.01
C ASN A 100 -3.06 -20.29 -5.88
N PRO A 101 -2.57 -19.97 -4.66
CA PRO A 101 -1.21 -19.51 -4.48
C PRO A 101 -0.20 -20.64 -4.70
N GLN A 102 0.97 -20.28 -5.25
CA GLN A 102 2.08 -21.17 -5.60
C GLN A 102 3.32 -20.73 -4.84
N GLU A 103 4.40 -21.52 -4.86
CA GLU A 103 5.61 -21.20 -4.12
C GLU A 103 6.22 -19.86 -4.55
N GLU A 104 6.22 -19.53 -5.85
CA GLU A 104 6.69 -18.25 -6.36
C GLU A 104 5.89 -17.06 -5.81
N HIS A 105 4.56 -17.22 -5.68
CA HIS A 105 3.70 -16.21 -5.04
C HIS A 105 4.07 -16.04 -3.56
N TRP A 106 4.37 -17.13 -2.87
CA TRP A 106 4.79 -17.10 -1.47
C TRP A 106 6.15 -16.44 -1.28
N VAL A 107 7.11 -16.69 -2.19
CA VAL A 107 8.39 -15.99 -2.24
C VAL A 107 8.19 -14.48 -2.41
N ALA A 108 7.25 -14.05 -3.27
CA ALA A 108 6.92 -12.64 -3.42
C ALA A 108 6.35 -12.02 -2.14
N VAL A 109 5.45 -12.71 -1.42
CA VAL A 109 4.96 -12.26 -0.11
C VAL A 109 6.10 -12.15 0.91
N LYS A 110 6.99 -13.14 1.00
CA LYS A 110 8.19 -13.08 1.85
C LYS A 110 9.08 -11.89 1.50
N ARG A 111 9.18 -11.52 0.23
CA ARG A 111 9.94 -10.32 -0.18
C ARG A 111 9.35 -9.04 0.42
N ILE A 112 8.03 -8.90 0.45
CA ILE A 112 7.37 -7.75 1.10
C ILE A 112 7.73 -7.71 2.59
N PHE A 113 7.70 -8.84 3.29
CA PHE A 113 8.16 -8.93 4.68
C PHE A 113 9.64 -8.54 4.84
N ARG A 114 10.52 -9.00 3.95
CA ARG A 114 11.94 -8.59 3.94
C ARG A 114 12.12 -7.09 3.71
N TYR A 115 11.27 -6.47 2.90
CA TYR A 115 11.29 -5.02 2.71
C TYR A 115 10.86 -4.30 4.00
N LEU A 116 9.79 -4.77 4.64
CA LEU A 116 9.32 -4.25 5.93
C LEU A 116 10.38 -4.38 7.03
N GLN A 117 11.15 -5.47 7.05
CA GLN A 117 12.26 -5.67 7.99
C GLN A 117 13.30 -4.54 7.92
N GLY A 118 13.61 -4.05 6.72
CA GLY A 118 14.53 -2.92 6.52
C GLY A 118 13.90 -1.54 6.73
N THR A 119 12.57 -1.47 6.81
CA THR A 119 11.80 -0.21 6.77
C THR A 119 10.77 -0.11 7.91
N LYS A 120 11.05 -0.74 9.05
CA LYS A 120 10.13 -0.82 10.21
C LYS A 120 9.73 0.54 10.77
N THR A 121 10.59 1.54 10.61
CA THR A 121 10.41 2.90 11.11
C THR A 121 9.75 3.83 10.10
N HIS A 122 9.44 3.36 8.88
CA HIS A 122 8.71 4.17 7.92
C HIS A 122 7.29 4.47 8.41
N GLY A 123 6.82 5.65 8.06
CA GLY A 123 5.50 6.14 8.37
C GLY A 123 5.19 7.41 7.58
N ILE A 124 4.00 7.95 7.79
CA ILE A 124 3.51 9.16 7.14
C ILE A 124 3.77 10.33 8.07
N CYS A 125 4.64 11.27 7.66
CA CYS A 125 5.01 12.43 8.45
C CYS A 125 4.27 13.68 7.96
N PHE A 126 3.44 14.26 8.82
CA PHE A 126 2.78 15.54 8.61
C PHE A 126 3.62 16.63 9.27
N LYS A 127 3.96 17.66 8.51
CA LYS A 127 4.71 18.82 9.03
C LYS A 127 3.78 20.02 9.17
N PRO A 128 3.98 20.85 10.21
CA PRO A 128 3.28 22.12 10.30
C PRO A 128 3.67 23.02 9.13
N GLY A 129 2.71 23.79 8.63
CA GLY A 129 2.93 24.69 7.52
C GLY A 129 1.75 25.63 7.33
N ASP A 130 2.03 26.81 6.80
CA ASP A 130 1.02 27.88 6.69
C ASP A 130 0.16 27.76 5.43
N ASN A 131 0.59 26.94 4.46
CA ASN A 131 -0.12 26.75 3.19
C ASN A 131 -0.68 25.34 3.08
N ILE A 132 -2.00 25.25 2.90
CA ILE A 132 -2.69 23.98 2.64
C ILE A 132 -2.53 23.65 1.16
N ASP A 133 -1.52 22.83 0.85
CA ASP A 133 -1.26 22.30 -0.49
C ASP A 133 -1.88 20.91 -0.63
N PHE A 134 -2.88 20.78 -1.51
CA PHE A 134 -3.56 19.52 -1.81
C PHE A 134 -3.32 19.15 -3.27
N ARG A 135 -2.69 17.99 -3.50
CA ARG A 135 -2.31 17.51 -4.84
C ARG A 135 -2.72 16.07 -5.04
N GLY A 136 -3.25 15.75 -6.22
CA GLY A 136 -3.53 14.38 -6.64
C GLY A 136 -2.64 13.99 -7.81
N TYR A 137 -2.13 12.76 -7.75
CA TYR A 137 -1.36 12.13 -8.81
C TYR A 137 -2.09 10.86 -9.25
N SER A 138 -2.07 10.55 -10.54
CA SER A 138 -2.54 9.29 -11.11
C SER A 138 -1.51 8.76 -12.10
N ASP A 139 -1.43 7.44 -12.21
CA ASP A 139 -0.53 6.76 -13.13
C ASP A 139 -1.10 5.39 -13.50
N ALA A 140 -0.73 4.84 -14.66
CA ALA A 140 -1.13 3.51 -15.08
C ALA A 140 0.03 2.67 -15.64
N ASP A 141 0.18 1.46 -15.12
CA ASP A 141 1.03 0.42 -15.71
C ASP A 141 0.23 -0.35 -16.78
N TRP A 142 0.43 -0.01 -18.05
CA TRP A 142 -0.31 -0.58 -19.18
C TRP A 142 0.07 -2.03 -19.46
N ALA A 143 -0.95 -2.90 -19.46
CA ALA A 143 -0.79 -4.33 -19.74
C ALA A 143 0.31 -5.02 -18.92
N GLY A 144 0.52 -4.56 -17.68
CA GLY A 144 1.51 -5.13 -16.75
C GLY A 144 1.15 -6.52 -16.23
N ASP A 145 -0.14 -6.88 -16.20
CA ASP A 145 -0.56 -8.24 -15.84
C ASP A 145 -0.32 -9.22 -17.00
N LEU A 146 0.39 -10.31 -16.74
CA LEU A 146 0.72 -11.30 -17.78
C LEU A 146 -0.40 -12.29 -18.02
N ALA A 147 -1.29 -12.48 -17.05
CA ALA A 147 -2.38 -13.43 -17.15
C ALA A 147 -3.45 -12.96 -18.14
N ASP A 148 -3.87 -11.70 -18.00
CA ASP A 148 -5.00 -11.15 -18.75
C ASP A 148 -4.68 -9.83 -19.46
N ARG A 149 -3.42 -9.38 -19.43
CA ARG A 149 -2.96 -8.12 -20.06
C ARG A 149 -3.72 -6.89 -19.56
N LYS A 150 -4.35 -6.96 -18.38
CA LYS A 150 -4.98 -5.80 -17.77
C LYS A 150 -3.94 -4.89 -17.14
N SER A 151 -4.20 -3.60 -17.23
CA SER A 151 -3.35 -2.56 -16.67
C SER A 151 -3.55 -2.45 -15.15
N THR A 152 -2.60 -1.81 -14.45
CA THR A 152 -2.75 -1.46 -13.03
C THR A 152 -2.81 0.04 -12.89
N SER A 153 -3.90 0.57 -12.34
CA SER A 153 -4.05 1.99 -12.04
C SER A 153 -3.54 2.30 -10.63
N GLY A 154 -2.80 3.39 -10.50
CA GLY A 154 -2.36 3.95 -9.23
C GLY A 154 -2.86 5.38 -9.05
N TYR A 155 -3.08 5.78 -7.80
CA TYR A 155 -3.23 7.19 -7.44
C TYR A 155 -2.63 7.48 -6.06
N THR A 156 -2.31 8.74 -5.82
CA THR A 156 -1.92 9.24 -4.50
C THR A 156 -2.34 10.70 -4.36
N PHE A 157 -3.06 10.99 -3.27
CA PHE A 157 -3.41 12.33 -2.83
C PHE A 157 -2.51 12.74 -1.67
N MET A 158 -1.90 13.89 -1.82
CA MET A 158 -0.97 14.50 -0.88
C MET A 158 -1.61 15.73 -0.25
N LEU A 159 -1.45 15.88 1.06
CA LEU A 159 -1.81 17.06 1.82
C LEU A 159 -0.58 17.53 2.58
N MET A 160 -0.14 18.78 2.34
CA MET A 160 1.03 19.35 3.01
C MET A 160 2.30 18.48 2.89
N GLY A 161 2.48 17.84 1.73
CA GLY A 161 3.61 16.96 1.45
C GLY A 161 3.51 15.55 2.02
N ALA A 162 2.40 15.18 2.69
CA ALA A 162 2.16 13.85 3.22
C ALA A 162 1.01 13.13 2.49
N PRO A 163 1.11 11.82 2.18
CA PRO A 163 0.02 11.08 1.59
C PRO A 163 -1.17 10.94 2.55
N VAL A 164 -2.38 11.22 2.06
CA VAL A 164 -3.63 11.13 2.82
C VAL A 164 -4.64 10.15 2.22
N SER A 165 -4.51 9.82 0.94
CA SER A 165 -5.25 8.74 0.28
C SER A 165 -4.43 8.20 -0.88
N TRP A 166 -4.47 6.90 -1.10
CA TRP A 166 -3.71 6.23 -2.15
C TRP A 166 -4.36 4.91 -2.52
N GLY A 167 -4.02 4.42 -3.70
CA GLY A 167 -4.51 3.12 -4.16
C GLY A 167 -3.67 2.56 -5.30
N SER A 168 -3.62 1.25 -5.38
CA SER A 168 -3.13 0.50 -6.54
C SER A 168 -4.14 -0.60 -6.87
N LYS A 169 -4.69 -0.58 -8.08
CA LYS A 169 -5.81 -1.44 -8.46
C LYS A 169 -5.64 -1.95 -9.88
N LYS A 170 -5.81 -3.25 -10.06
CA LYS A 170 -5.92 -3.87 -11.38
C LYS A 170 -7.20 -3.38 -12.08
N GLN A 171 -7.08 -2.93 -13.32
CA GLN A 171 -8.23 -2.48 -14.12
C GLN A 171 -9.18 -3.64 -14.42
N SER A 172 -10.47 -3.35 -14.60
CA SER A 172 -11.49 -4.36 -14.87
C SER A 172 -11.45 -4.89 -16.30
N SER A 173 -11.11 -4.02 -17.26
CA SER A 173 -10.98 -4.29 -18.69
C SER A 173 -9.53 -4.19 -19.16
N VAL A 174 -9.24 -4.78 -20.31
CA VAL A 174 -7.96 -4.60 -21.01
C VAL A 174 -8.01 -3.29 -21.77
N SER A 175 -7.07 -2.38 -21.50
CA SER A 175 -6.94 -1.12 -22.23
C SER A 175 -6.24 -1.36 -23.57
N LEU A 176 -6.74 -0.76 -24.63
CA LEU A 176 -6.23 -0.88 -26.00
C LEU A 176 -4.99 0.00 -26.24
N SER A 177 -4.72 0.95 -25.36
CA SER A 177 -3.56 1.84 -25.42
C SER A 177 -3.10 2.26 -24.04
N THR A 178 -1.86 2.76 -23.95
CA THR A 178 -1.33 3.44 -22.75
C THR A 178 -2.22 4.62 -22.37
N SER A 179 -2.63 5.43 -23.35
CA SER A 179 -3.51 6.58 -23.14
C SER A 179 -4.85 6.17 -22.49
N GLU A 180 -5.48 5.09 -22.96
CA GLU A 180 -6.71 4.59 -22.37
C GLU A 180 -6.50 4.12 -20.92
N ALA A 181 -5.40 3.41 -20.65
CA ALA A 181 -5.06 2.99 -19.30
C ALA A 181 -4.89 4.19 -18.35
N GLU A 182 -4.23 5.26 -18.82
CA GLU A 182 -4.08 6.52 -18.08
C GLU A 182 -5.42 7.21 -17.83
N TYR A 183 -6.32 7.26 -18.81
CA TYR A 183 -7.66 7.82 -18.62
C TYR A 183 -8.47 7.03 -17.56
N ILE A 184 -8.32 5.71 -17.52
CA ILE A 184 -8.97 4.87 -16.49
C ILE A 184 -8.36 5.17 -15.10
N ALA A 185 -7.03 5.28 -14.99
CA ALA A 185 -6.38 5.66 -13.74
C ALA A 185 -6.79 7.05 -13.26
N LEU A 186 -6.84 8.02 -14.15
CA LEU A 186 -7.30 9.38 -13.87
C LEU A 186 -8.76 9.40 -13.42
N SER A 187 -9.63 8.60 -14.04
CA SER A 187 -11.03 8.46 -13.62
C SER A 187 -11.17 7.94 -12.19
N LEU A 188 -10.38 6.92 -11.83
CA LEU A 188 -10.31 6.39 -10.46
C LEU A 188 -9.82 7.46 -9.47
N ALA A 189 -8.76 8.19 -9.83
CA ALA A 189 -8.25 9.28 -9.00
C ALA A 189 -9.30 10.38 -8.81
N ILE A 190 -10.02 10.79 -9.86
CA ILE A 190 -11.07 11.82 -9.76
C ILE A 190 -12.23 11.37 -8.85
N GLN A 191 -12.61 10.10 -8.87
CA GLN A 191 -13.65 9.57 -7.97
C GLN A 191 -13.24 9.73 -6.51
N GLU A 192 -12.01 9.36 -6.19
CA GLU A 192 -11.44 9.51 -4.84
C GLU A 192 -11.30 11.00 -4.47
N GLY A 193 -10.76 11.83 -5.37
CA GLY A 193 -10.60 13.27 -5.16
C GLY A 193 -11.93 13.98 -4.91
N LYS A 194 -13.01 13.57 -5.59
CA LYS A 194 -14.37 14.08 -5.32
C LYS A 194 -14.84 13.72 -3.92
N TRP A 195 -14.52 12.52 -3.44
CA TRP A 195 -14.85 12.11 -2.07
C TRP A 195 -14.08 12.94 -1.04
N ILE A 196 -12.76 13.08 -1.20
CA ILE A 196 -11.92 13.90 -0.32
C ILE A 196 -12.40 15.35 -0.29
N HIS A 197 -12.70 15.93 -1.45
CA HIS A 197 -13.22 17.30 -1.54
C HIS A 197 -14.53 17.49 -0.78
N ARG A 198 -15.45 16.52 -0.83
CA ARG A 198 -16.70 16.55 -0.06
C ARG A 198 -16.43 16.45 1.44
N LEU A 199 -15.52 15.57 1.86
CA LEU A 199 -15.11 15.41 3.25
C LEU A 199 -14.55 16.73 3.82
N LEU A 200 -13.62 17.35 3.10
CA LEU A 200 -12.99 18.62 3.51
C LEU A 200 -13.98 19.79 3.57
N ARG A 201 -14.99 19.80 2.69
CA ARG A 201 -16.06 20.81 2.73
C ARG A 201 -17.04 20.60 3.89
N ALA A 202 -17.38 19.36 4.22
CA ALA A 202 -18.28 19.04 5.33
C ALA A 202 -17.67 19.27 6.71
N SER A 203 -16.34 19.46 6.77
CA SER A 203 -15.57 19.68 8.00
C SER A 203 -15.42 21.16 8.36
N ARG A 204 -16.07 22.07 7.62
CA ARG A 204 -16.16 23.51 7.89
C ARG A 204 -17.53 23.86 8.45
#